data_AF-A0A2J8P915-F1
#
_entry.id   AF-A0A2J8P915-F1
#
_cell.length_a   1.000
_cell.length_b   1.000
_cell.length_c   1.000
_cell.angle_alpha   90.00
_cell.angle_beta   90.00
_cell.angle_gamma   90.00
#
_symmetry.space_group_name_H-M   'P 1'
#
loop_
_entity.id
_entity.type
_entity.pdbx_description
1 polymer ?
#
loop_
_entity_poly.entity_id
_entity_poly.type
_entity_poly.pdbx_seq_one_letter_code
_entity_poly.pdbx_strand_id
1 'polypeptide(L)' 'MAAHLLPICALFLTLLDMAQGFRGPLLPNRPFTTVWNANTQWCLERHGVDVDVSVFDVVANPGQTFRGP' A
#
# COMPACT_ATOMS: atom_id res chain seq x y z
N MET A 1 -40.22 -19.50 -1.80
CA MET A 1 -39.40 -18.51 -2.56
C MET A 1 -38.63 -17.54 -1.67
N ALA A 2 -39.12 -17.13 -0.49
CA ALA A 2 -38.42 -16.18 0.40
C ALA A 2 -37.19 -16.77 1.16
N ALA A 3 -37.19 -18.07 1.47
CA ALA A 3 -36.13 -18.70 2.27
C ALA A 3 -34.74 -18.71 1.60
N HIS A 4 -34.69 -18.72 0.26
CA HIS A 4 -33.42 -18.68 -0.49
C HIS A 4 -32.90 -17.25 -0.71
N LEU A 5 -33.72 -16.22 -0.48
CA LEU A 5 -33.30 -14.82 -0.59
C LEU A 5 -32.45 -14.39 0.61
N LEU A 6 -32.77 -14.90 1.81
CA LEU A 6 -32.02 -14.64 3.05
C LEU A 6 -30.51 -15.00 2.98
N PRO A 7 -30.11 -16.23 2.57
CA PRO A 7 -28.69 -16.58 2.50
C PRO A 7 -27.96 -15.81 1.40
N ILE A 8 -28.63 -15.48 0.29
CA ILE A 8 -28.06 -14.67 -0.78
C ILE A 8 -27.79 -13.24 -0.28
N CYS A 9 -28.75 -12.63 0.42
CA CYS A 9 -28.56 -11.32 1.03
C CYS A 9 -27.44 -11.33 2.08
N ALA A 10 -27.37 -12.36 2.93
CA ALA A 10 -26.30 -12.50 3.91
C ALA A 10 -24.92 -12.60 3.25
N LEU A 11 -24.79 -13.40 2.19
CA LEU A 11 -23.55 -13.51 1.41
C LEU A 11 -23.18 -12.18 0.76
N PHE A 12 -24.15 -11.45 0.21
CA PHE A 12 -23.91 -10.17 -0.42
C PHE A 12 -23.42 -9.12 0.59
N LEU A 13 -23.99 -9.11 1.79
CA LEU A 13 -23.57 -8.21 2.88
C LEU A 13 -22.17 -8.52 3.40
N THR A 14 -21.78 -9.79 3.52
CA THR A 14 -20.42 -10.17 3.94
C THR A 14 -19.38 -9.84 2.87
N LEU A 15 -19.71 -10.01 1.59
CA LEU A 15 -18.87 -9.56 0.48
C LEU A 15 -18.74 -8.02 0.42
N LEU A 16 -19.81 -7.28 0.73
CA LEU A 16 -19.75 -5.82 0.84
C LEU A 16 -18.88 -5.35 2.00
N ASP A 17 -18.96 -6.00 3.16
CA ASP A 17 -18.13 -5.69 4.34
C ASP A 17 -16.63 -5.93 4.05
N MET A 18 -16.32 -7.03 3.34
CA MET A 18 -14.96 -7.30 2.87
C MET A 18 -14.47 -6.31 1.81
N ALA A 19 -15.38 -5.77 0.98
CA ALA A 19 -15.07 -4.80 -0.08
C ALA A 19 -14.93 -3.37 0.45
N GLN A 20 -15.67 -3.02 1.52
CA GLN A 20 -15.44 -1.82 2.31
C GLN A 20 -14.16 -2.02 3.11
N GLY A 21 -13.02 -1.91 2.42
CA GLY A 21 -11.71 -2.05 3.03
C GLY A 21 -11.65 -1.24 4.32
N PHE A 22 -11.53 -1.93 5.45
CA PHE A 22 -11.25 -1.39 6.78
C PHE A 22 -9.84 -0.81 6.86
N ARG A 23 -9.38 -0.14 5.80
CA ARG A 23 -8.07 0.46 5.77
C ARG A 23 -8.23 1.84 6.35
N GLY A 24 -8.13 1.88 7.67
CA GLY A 24 -7.51 3.03 8.33
C GLY A 24 -6.15 3.36 7.69
N PRO A 25 -5.41 4.33 8.22
CA PRO A 25 -4.15 4.75 7.63
C PRO A 25 -3.23 3.55 7.33
N LEU A 26 -2.64 3.52 6.12
CA LEU A 26 -1.81 2.41 5.63
C LEU A 26 -0.63 2.12 6.57
N LEU A 27 -0.13 3.16 7.24
CA LEU A 27 0.88 3.08 8.28
C LEU A 27 0.35 3.74 9.56
N PRO A 28 0.72 3.24 10.75
CA PRO A 28 0.33 3.85 12.02
C PRO A 28 0.67 5.34 12.06
N ASN A 29 -0.29 6.18 12.49
CA ASN A 29 -0.15 7.64 12.60
C ASN A 29 0.16 8.38 11.27
N ARG A 30 -0.08 7.73 10.11
CA ARG A 30 0.09 8.34 8.78
C ARG A 30 -1.23 8.41 8.02
N PRO A 31 -2.03 9.49 8.18
CA PRO A 31 -3.28 9.64 7.45
C PRO A 31 -3.05 9.79 5.93
N PHE A 32 -1.87 10.26 5.53
CA PHE A 32 -1.40 10.33 4.15
C PHE A 32 -0.04 9.64 4.08
N THR A 33 0.13 8.72 3.14
CA THR A 33 1.38 7.95 2.96
C THR A 33 2.10 8.43 1.71
N THR A 34 3.40 8.67 1.87
CA THR A 34 4.29 9.11 0.80
C THR A 34 5.23 7.97 0.40
N VAL A 35 5.36 7.74 -0.91
CA VAL A 35 6.21 6.67 -1.46
C VAL A 35 7.22 7.31 -2.39
N TRP A 36 8.50 7.14 -2.10
CA TRP A 36 9.58 7.51 -3.00
C TRP A 36 9.89 6.34 -3.93
N ASN A 37 9.56 6.46 -5.21
CA ASN A 37 9.79 5.42 -6.22
C ASN A 37 10.73 5.93 -7.33
N ALA A 38 11.90 6.45 -6.95
CA ALA A 38 12.92 6.95 -7.86
C ALA A 38 14.28 6.32 -7.56
N ASN A 39 15.16 6.23 -8.58
CA ASN A 39 16.38 5.43 -8.49
C ASN A 39 17.54 6.28 -7.94
N THR A 40 17.41 6.74 -6.71
CA THR A 40 18.44 7.54 -6.04
C THR A 40 19.68 6.71 -5.69
N GLN A 41 19.58 5.38 -5.67
CA GLN A 41 20.73 4.48 -5.57
C GLN A 41 21.71 4.69 -6.73
N TRP A 42 21.21 4.89 -7.95
CA TRP A 42 22.06 5.23 -9.10
C TRP A 42 22.80 6.56 -8.91
N CYS A 43 22.17 7.57 -8.31
CA CYS A 43 22.83 8.85 -8.01
C CYS A 43 24.02 8.66 -7.06
N LEU A 44 23.85 7.84 -6.03
CA LEU A 44 24.91 7.54 -5.08
C LEU A 44 26.04 6.72 -5.75
N GLU A 45 25.70 5.61 -6.40
CA GLU A 45 26.69 4.69 -6.98
C GLU A 45 27.45 5.30 -8.16
N ARG A 46 26.78 6.09 -9.00
CA ARG A 46 27.37 6.64 -10.23
C ARG A 46 27.99 8.01 -10.03
N HIS A 47 27.44 8.82 -9.13
CA HIS A 47 27.80 10.23 -9.00
C HIS A 47 28.24 10.64 -7.59
N GLY A 48 28.20 9.74 -6.60
CA GLY A 48 28.52 10.08 -5.21
C GLY A 48 27.53 11.07 -4.59
N VAL A 49 26.34 11.22 -5.18
CA VAL A 49 25.29 12.12 -4.69
C VAL A 49 24.33 11.32 -3.83
N ASP A 50 24.42 11.51 -2.52
CA ASP A 50 23.49 10.92 -1.57
C ASP A 50 22.23 11.79 -1.47
N VAL A 51 21.11 11.28 -2.00
CA VAL A 51 19.82 11.96 -1.95
C VAL A 51 19.11 11.54 -0.68
N ASP A 52 18.87 12.48 0.22
CA ASP A 52 18.12 12.22 1.46
C ASP A 52 16.67 11.85 1.14
N VAL A 53 16.31 10.61 1.44
CA VAL A 53 14.97 10.04 1.26
C VAL A 53 14.26 9.77 2.59
N SER A 54 14.83 10.23 3.71
CA SER A 54 14.32 9.95 5.06
C SER A 54 12.95 10.54 5.37
N VAL A 55 12.50 11.54 4.59
CA VAL A 55 11.20 12.19 4.75
C VAL A 55 10.03 11.31 4.26
N PHE A 56 10.29 10.35 3.36
CA PHE A 56 9.25 9.51 2.78
C PHE A 56 8.92 8.33 3.69
N ASP A 57 7.65 7.94 3.73
CA ASP A 57 7.21 6.82 4.56
C ASP A 57 7.71 5.46 4.03
N VAL A 58 7.86 5.34 2.71
CA VAL A 58 8.37 4.15 2.04
C VAL A 58 9.36 4.55 0.94
N VAL A 59 10.50 3.87 0.91
CA VAL A 59 11.46 3.96 -0.20
C VAL A 59 11.32 2.71 -1.05
N ALA A 60 10.70 2.86 -2.22
CA ALA A 60 10.58 1.82 -3.23
C ALA A 60 11.77 1.92 -4.18
N ASN A 61 12.51 0.82 -4.31
CA ASN A 61 13.69 0.80 -5.14
C ASN A 61 13.31 0.47 -6.60
N PRO A 62 13.67 1.32 -7.58
CA PRO A 62 13.37 1.01 -8.97
C PRO A 62 14.19 -0.17 -9.47
N GLY A 63 13.53 -1.08 -10.21
CA GLY A 63 14.12 -2.37 -10.61
C GLY A 63 13.89 -3.50 -9.60
N GLN A 64 13.21 -3.23 -8.47
CA GLN A 64 12.82 -4.25 -7.48
C GLN A 64 14.00 -5.08 -6.97
N THR A 65 15.18 -4.46 -6.80
CA THR A 65 16.36 -5.14 -6.20
C THR A 65 16.07 -5.66 -4.79
N PHE A 66 15.05 -5.12 -4.13
CA PHE A 66 14.49 -5.62 -2.89
C PHE A 66 12.97 -5.80 -3.04
N ARG A 67 12.41 -6.80 -2.35
CA ARG A 67 10.97 -6.99 -2.21
C ARG A 67 10.59 -6.84 -0.74
N GLY A 68 9.72 -5.88 -0.46
CA GLY A 68 9.12 -5.71 0.86
C GLY A 68 8.29 -6.94 1.28
N PRO A 69 7.96 -7.03 2.59
CA PRO A 69 7.11 -8.10 3.13
C PRO A 69 5.69 -8.09 2.54
#